data_AF-A0A961HP23-F1
#
_entry.id   AF-A0A961HP23-F1
#
_cell.length_a   1.000
_cell.length_b   1.000
_cell.length_c   1.000
_cell.angle_alpha   90.00
_cell.angle_beta   90.00
_cell.angle_gamma   90.00
#
_symmetry.space_group_name_H-M   'P 1'
#
loop_
_entity.id
_entity.type
_entity.pdbx_description
1 polymer ?
#
loop_
_entity_poly.entity_id
_entity_poly.type
_entity_poly.pdbx_seq_one_letter_code
_entity_poly.pdbx_strand_id
1 'polypeptide(L)'
;MATHEVFNQPTPYGGDDLFRTDPTLVEAVERWGAPTADVARLGELAATAQAAEWATQADTMVPVLRSHDAQGRRVDEVVYHPAYHELMTVAVGRGLTAEPWLATPGSGAHLARAAGFYVWSQVEAGHLCPISMTYA
;
A
#
# COMPACT_ATOMS: atom_id res chain seq x y z
N MET A 1 -39.91 13.60 -4.73
CA MET A 1 -39.53 14.29 -5.99
C MET A 1 -38.10 14.78 -5.84
N ALA A 2 -37.25 14.60 -6.85
CA ALA A 2 -35.94 15.24 -6.88
C ALA A 2 -36.12 16.77 -7.01
N THR A 3 -35.32 17.56 -6.28
CA THR A 3 -35.43 19.03 -6.25
C THR A 3 -34.53 19.75 -7.27
N HIS A 4 -33.53 19.05 -7.78
CA HIS A 4 -32.60 19.53 -8.81
C HIS A 4 -31.89 18.35 -9.47
N GLU A 5 -31.21 18.61 -10.58
CA GLU A 5 -30.27 17.70 -11.22
C GLU A 5 -28.85 18.02 -10.75
N VAL A 6 -28.05 16.99 -10.47
CA VAL A 6 -26.64 17.14 -10.12
C VAL A 6 -25.82 16.96 -11.39
N PHE A 7 -25.20 18.05 -11.86
CA PHE A 7 -24.32 18.07 -13.03
C PHE A 7 -22.98 18.72 -12.68
N ASN A 8 -22.02 18.68 -13.61
CA ASN A 8 -20.66 19.21 -13.43
C ASN A 8 -19.91 18.59 -12.23
N GLN A 9 -20.16 17.30 -11.95
CA GLN A 9 -19.36 16.55 -10.99
C GLN A 9 -18.19 15.89 -11.73
N PRO A 10 -16.94 16.16 -11.35
CA PRO A 10 -15.81 15.43 -11.91
C PRO A 10 -15.90 13.95 -11.51
N THR A 11 -15.42 13.08 -12.39
CA THR A 11 -15.22 11.67 -12.03
C THR A 11 -14.16 11.59 -10.93
N PRO A 12 -14.35 10.76 -9.89
CA PRO A 12 -13.29 10.50 -8.91
C PRO A 12 -11.99 10.10 -9.59
N TYR A 13 -10.88 10.53 -9.03
CA TYR A 13 -9.56 10.11 -9.49
C TYR A 13 -9.43 8.59 -9.28
N GLY A 14 -9.12 7.85 -10.34
CA GLY A 14 -8.95 6.40 -10.29
C GLY A 14 -8.68 5.81 -11.67
N GLY A 15 -7.92 4.71 -11.71
CA GLY A 15 -7.67 3.95 -12.93
C GLY A 15 -6.36 4.24 -13.67
N ASP A 16 -5.57 5.23 -13.23
CA ASP A 16 -4.26 5.51 -13.83
C ASP A 16 -3.12 5.00 -12.96
N ASP A 17 -2.21 4.20 -13.54
CA ASP A 17 -1.01 3.65 -12.88
C ASP A 17 -0.23 4.75 -12.13
N LEU A 18 -0.22 4.68 -10.80
CA LEU A 18 0.37 5.70 -9.92
C LEU A 18 1.89 5.80 -10.07
N PHE A 19 2.55 4.80 -10.65
CA PHE A 19 3.98 4.89 -10.98
C PHE A 19 4.17 5.60 -12.32
N ARG A 20 3.49 5.14 -13.37
CA ARG A 20 3.70 5.67 -14.75
C ARG A 20 3.18 7.09 -14.93
N THR A 21 2.24 7.54 -14.11
CA THR A 21 1.72 8.91 -14.15
C THR A 21 2.58 9.92 -13.40
N ASP A 22 3.60 9.48 -12.66
CA ASP A 22 4.59 10.35 -12.04
C ASP A 22 5.87 10.39 -12.89
N PRO A 23 6.05 11.38 -13.79
CA PRO A 23 7.23 11.46 -14.64
C PRO A 23 8.51 11.67 -13.82
N THR A 24 8.42 12.27 -12.63
CA THR A 24 9.59 12.52 -11.78
C THR A 24 10.08 11.24 -11.15
N LEU A 25 9.14 10.40 -10.68
CA LEU A 25 9.47 9.09 -10.14
C LEU A 25 10.02 8.14 -11.21
N VAL A 26 9.40 8.11 -12.39
CA VAL A 26 9.89 7.31 -13.53
C VAL A 26 11.31 7.72 -13.91
N GLU A 27 11.56 9.02 -14.11
CA GLU A 27 12.89 9.55 -14.44
C GLU A 27 13.92 9.19 -13.35
N ALA A 28 13.56 9.30 -12.08
CA ALA A 28 14.45 8.96 -10.97
C ALA A 28 14.84 7.48 -10.97
N VAL A 29 13.88 6.58 -11.16
CA VAL A 29 14.13 5.13 -11.17
C VAL A 29 14.98 4.72 -12.38
N GLU A 30 14.69 5.28 -13.55
CA GLU A 30 15.46 5.04 -14.79
C GLU A 30 16.89 5.57 -14.70
N ARG A 31 17.06 6.81 -14.22
CA ARG A 31 18.38 7.46 -14.08
C ARG A 31 19.33 6.65 -13.19
N TRP A 32 18.81 6.04 -12.14
CA TRP A 32 19.61 5.33 -11.13
C TRP A 32 19.53 3.80 -11.27
N GLY A 33 18.87 3.29 -12.32
CA GLY A 33 18.99 1.90 -12.77
C GLY A 33 18.27 0.85 -11.94
N ALA A 34 17.13 1.17 -11.33
CA ALA A 34 16.34 0.19 -10.59
C ALA A 34 15.34 -0.58 -11.47
N PRO A 35 15.05 -1.86 -11.16
CA PRO A 35 13.98 -2.61 -11.82
C PRO A 35 12.61 -1.93 -11.66
N THR A 36 11.90 -1.68 -12.77
CA THR A 36 10.63 -0.95 -12.79
C THR A 36 9.39 -1.83 -12.93
N ALA A 37 9.53 -3.06 -13.43
CA ALA A 37 8.39 -3.89 -13.83
C ALA A 37 7.45 -4.23 -12.65
N ASP A 38 8.01 -4.46 -11.46
CA ASP A 38 7.21 -4.72 -10.25
C ASP A 38 6.61 -3.44 -9.66
N VAL A 39 7.31 -2.31 -9.78
CA VAL A 39 6.81 -0.99 -9.35
C VAL A 39 5.62 -0.55 -10.20
N ALA A 40 5.68 -0.75 -11.53
CA ALA A 40 4.57 -0.45 -12.42
C ALA A 40 3.33 -1.32 -12.13
N ARG A 41 3.52 -2.64 -11.91
CA ARG A 41 2.42 -3.54 -11.50
C ARG A 41 1.81 -3.14 -10.16
N LEU A 42 2.62 -2.60 -9.24
CA LEU A 42 2.14 -2.06 -7.98
C LEU A 42 1.38 -0.74 -8.19
N GLY A 43 1.83 0.13 -9.09
CA GLY A 43 1.16 1.38 -9.47
C GLY A 43 -0.22 1.15 -10.10
N GLU A 44 -0.35 0.15 -10.97
CA GLU A 44 -1.63 -0.29 -11.53
C GLU A 44 -2.60 -0.75 -10.44
N LEU A 45 -2.13 -1.55 -9.47
CA LEU A 45 -2.97 -2.01 -8.36
C LEU A 45 -3.35 -0.88 -7.42
N ALA A 46 -2.41 0.01 -7.10
CA ALA A 46 -2.61 1.15 -6.21
C ALA A 46 -3.68 2.12 -6.73
N ALA A 47 -3.85 2.20 -8.05
CA ALA A 47 -4.85 3.04 -8.71
C ALA A 47 -6.28 2.45 -8.71
N THR A 48 -6.47 1.24 -8.19
CA THR A 48 -7.78 0.57 -8.24
C THR A 48 -8.73 1.05 -7.16
N ALA A 49 -10.04 1.06 -7.48
CA ALA A 49 -11.09 1.30 -6.48
C ALA A 49 -11.05 0.26 -5.34
N GLN A 50 -10.60 -0.96 -5.62
CA GLN A 50 -10.46 -2.00 -4.60
C GLN A 50 -9.37 -1.66 -3.57
N ALA A 51 -8.22 -1.14 -4.00
CA ALA A 51 -7.18 -0.70 -3.09
C ALA A 51 -7.64 0.50 -2.24
N ALA A 52 -8.35 1.45 -2.84
CA ALA A 52 -8.96 2.57 -2.12
C ALA A 52 -10.02 2.12 -1.09
N GLU A 53 -10.81 1.10 -1.42
CA GLU A 53 -11.75 0.49 -0.48
C GLU A 53 -11.01 -0.18 0.67
N TRP A 54 -9.93 -0.93 0.40
CA TRP A 54 -9.12 -1.52 1.48
C TRP A 54 -8.54 -0.46 2.41
N ALA A 55 -8.02 0.64 1.87
CA ALA A 55 -7.52 1.76 2.67
C ALA A 55 -8.63 2.33 3.57
N THR A 56 -9.78 2.66 2.99
CA THR A 56 -10.93 3.20 3.72
C THR A 56 -11.35 2.24 4.84
N GLN A 57 -11.43 0.95 4.55
CA GLN A 57 -11.81 -0.07 5.50
C GLN A 57 -10.78 -0.23 6.63
N ALA A 58 -9.49 -0.24 6.31
CA ALA A 58 -8.42 -0.35 7.30
C ALA A 58 -8.38 0.86 8.25
N ASP A 59 -8.61 2.07 7.73
CA ASP A 59 -8.60 3.30 8.54
C ASP A 59 -9.87 3.49 9.38
N THR A 60 -11.03 3.12 8.84
CA THR A 60 -12.32 3.34 9.53
C THR A 60 -12.69 2.22 10.49
N MET A 61 -12.27 0.98 10.22
CA MET A 61 -12.49 -0.19 11.09
C MET A 61 -11.23 -0.48 11.90
N VAL A 62 -11.01 0.38 12.89
CA VAL A 62 -9.78 0.40 13.69
C VAL A 62 -9.52 -0.93 14.43
N PRO A 63 -8.24 -1.27 14.67
CA PRO A 63 -7.88 -2.51 15.34
C PRO A 63 -8.41 -2.58 16.78
N VAL A 64 -8.84 -3.76 17.22
CA VAL A 64 -9.41 -3.98 18.55
C VAL A 64 -8.50 -4.87 19.38
N LEU A 65 -8.06 -4.36 20.54
CA LEU A 65 -7.36 -5.16 21.54
C LEU A 65 -8.34 -6.10 22.26
N ARG A 66 -8.12 -7.40 22.11
CA ARG A 66 -8.74 -8.47 22.89
C ARG A 66 -7.75 -8.90 23.97
N SER A 67 -7.89 -8.32 25.16
CA SER A 67 -7.02 -8.69 26.29
C SER A 67 -7.33 -10.08 26.84
N HIS A 68 -8.61 -10.49 26.83
CA HIS A 68 -9.07 -11.77 27.37
C HIS A 68 -10.04 -12.49 26.40
N ASP A 69 -10.09 -13.81 26.51
CA ASP A 69 -11.10 -14.65 25.84
C ASP A 69 -12.46 -14.63 26.56
N ALA A 70 -13.43 -15.36 26.02
CA ALA A 70 -14.79 -15.44 26.56
C ALA A 70 -14.88 -16.14 27.94
N GLN A 71 -13.81 -16.82 28.37
CA GLN A 71 -13.71 -17.50 29.65
C GLN A 71 -12.87 -16.72 30.66
N GLY A 72 -12.44 -15.50 30.31
CA GLY A 72 -11.64 -14.63 31.18
C GLY A 72 -10.16 -14.99 31.25
N ARG A 73 -9.63 -15.80 30.32
CA ARG A 73 -8.18 -16.05 30.21
C ARG A 73 -7.53 -14.97 29.35
N ARG A 74 -6.36 -14.51 29.75
CA ARG A 74 -5.58 -13.52 28.99
C ARG A 74 -5.12 -14.08 27.64
N VAL A 75 -5.26 -13.30 26.57
CA VAL A 75 -4.82 -13.65 25.19
C VAL A 75 -3.94 -12.57 24.53
N ASP A 76 -4.06 -11.30 24.95
CA ASP A 76 -3.25 -10.17 24.46
C ASP A 76 -3.18 -10.05 22.93
N GLU A 77 -4.31 -10.24 22.24
CA GLU A 77 -4.42 -10.24 20.77
C GLU A 77 -4.97 -8.91 20.25
N VAL A 78 -4.44 -8.40 19.14
CA VAL A 78 -5.03 -7.27 18.41
C VAL A 78 -5.66 -7.79 17.13
N VAL A 79 -6.96 -7.58 16.97
CA VAL A 79 -7.73 -8.01 15.80
C VAL A 79 -7.86 -6.85 14.82
N TYR A 80 -7.47 -7.09 13.58
CA TYR A 80 -7.56 -6.13 12.48
C TYR A 80 -8.69 -6.50 11.52
N HIS A 81 -9.20 -5.52 10.78
CA HIS A 81 -10.11 -5.78 9.67
C HIS A 81 -9.37 -6.52 8.53
N PRO A 82 -10.01 -7.46 7.79
CA PRO A 82 -9.38 -8.17 6.66
C PRO A 82 -8.66 -7.28 5.65
N ALA A 83 -9.19 -6.07 5.38
CA ALA A 83 -8.56 -5.10 4.49
C ALA A 83 -7.11 -4.73 4.88
N TYR A 84 -6.82 -4.63 6.18
CA TYR A 84 -5.44 -4.43 6.65
C TYR A 84 -4.53 -5.59 6.23
N HIS A 85 -5.03 -6.82 6.28
CA HIS A 85 -4.27 -8.00 5.87
C HIS A 85 -4.07 -8.06 4.35
N GLU A 86 -5.01 -7.58 3.55
CA GLU A 86 -4.82 -7.43 2.10
C GLU A 86 -3.71 -6.42 1.77
N LEU A 87 -3.72 -5.25 2.42
CA LEU A 87 -2.67 -4.23 2.28
C LEU A 87 -1.28 -4.78 2.66
N MET A 88 -1.20 -5.49 3.79
CA MET A 88 0.02 -6.16 4.24
C MET A 88 0.48 -7.26 3.28
N THR A 89 -0.45 -8.06 2.74
CA THR A 89 -0.15 -9.13 1.79
C THR A 89 0.48 -8.58 0.52
N VAL A 90 -0.05 -7.48 -0.01
CA VAL A 90 0.55 -6.79 -1.15
C VAL A 90 1.93 -6.26 -0.80
N ALA A 91 2.08 -5.51 0.29
CA ALA A 91 3.37 -4.91 0.65
C ALA A 91 4.47 -5.96 0.87
N VAL A 92 4.17 -7.05 1.57
CA VAL A 92 5.11 -8.16 1.79
C VAL A 92 5.38 -8.93 0.50
N GLY A 93 4.34 -9.28 -0.26
CA GLY A 93 4.45 -10.03 -1.51
C GLY A 93 5.16 -9.27 -2.64
N ARG A 94 5.24 -7.94 -2.54
CA ARG A 94 5.98 -7.06 -3.45
C ARG A 94 7.38 -6.68 -2.95
N GLY A 95 7.86 -7.34 -1.88
CA GLY A 95 9.23 -7.16 -1.43
C GLY A 95 9.50 -5.87 -0.65
N LEU A 96 8.47 -5.14 -0.21
CA LEU A 96 8.65 -3.84 0.43
C LEU A 96 9.26 -3.93 1.85
N THR A 97 9.34 -5.16 2.38
CA THR A 97 10.05 -5.49 3.62
C THR A 97 11.52 -5.81 3.33
N ALA A 98 11.93 -7.08 3.34
CA ALA A 98 13.33 -7.46 3.43
C ALA A 98 14.01 -7.80 2.09
N GLU A 99 13.30 -7.73 0.95
CA GLU A 99 13.85 -8.16 -0.34
C GLU A 99 15.16 -7.46 -0.74
N PRO A 100 15.34 -6.13 -0.51
CA PRO A 100 16.62 -5.48 -0.81
C PRO A 100 17.84 -6.09 -0.11
N TRP A 101 17.66 -6.70 1.07
CA TRP A 101 18.74 -7.33 1.83
C TRP A 101 19.14 -8.71 1.29
N LEU A 102 18.28 -9.33 0.48
CA LEU A 102 18.54 -10.61 -0.17
C LEU A 102 19.08 -10.45 -1.59
N ALA A 103 19.00 -9.23 -2.14
CA ALA A 103 19.39 -8.94 -3.52
C ALA A 103 20.91 -8.79 -3.66
N THR A 104 21.40 -9.03 -4.89
CA THR A 104 22.80 -8.77 -5.24
C THR A 104 23.14 -7.29 -4.99
N PRO A 105 24.27 -6.98 -4.32
CA PRO A 105 24.72 -5.60 -4.17
C PRO A 105 24.82 -4.88 -5.52
N GLY A 106 24.33 -3.63 -5.58
CA GLY A 106 24.32 -2.83 -6.81
C GLY A 106 23.16 -3.12 -7.78
N SER A 107 22.26 -4.05 -7.46
CA SER A 107 21.05 -4.35 -8.26
C SER A 107 19.99 -3.24 -8.31
N GLY A 108 20.16 -2.16 -7.53
CA GLY A 108 19.15 -1.12 -7.38
C GLY A 108 17.95 -1.52 -6.51
N ALA A 109 17.98 -2.66 -5.83
CA ALA A 109 16.83 -3.18 -5.06
C ALA A 109 16.32 -2.21 -3.97
N HIS A 110 17.20 -1.48 -3.28
CA HIS A 110 16.78 -0.45 -2.32
C HIS A 110 16.01 0.69 -2.99
N LEU A 111 16.42 1.10 -4.19
CA LEU A 111 15.72 2.13 -4.97
C LEU A 111 14.38 1.60 -5.50
N ALA A 112 14.33 0.37 -6.01
CA ALA A 112 13.08 -0.27 -6.42
C ALA A 112 12.09 -0.36 -5.25
N ARG A 113 12.56 -0.79 -4.07
CA ARG A 113 11.77 -0.80 -2.84
C ARG A 113 11.32 0.58 -2.41
N ALA A 114 12.16 1.61 -2.51
CA ALA A 114 11.79 2.98 -2.18
C ALA A 114 10.68 3.50 -3.13
N ALA A 115 10.79 3.23 -4.42
CA ALA A 115 9.76 3.59 -5.41
C ALA A 115 8.45 2.83 -5.15
N GLY A 116 8.50 1.52 -4.92
CA GLY A 116 7.32 0.72 -4.60
C GLY A 116 6.66 1.15 -3.28
N PHE A 117 7.46 1.47 -2.26
CA PHE A 117 6.97 1.99 -0.98
C PHE A 117 6.30 3.35 -1.15
N TYR A 118 6.89 4.25 -1.94
CA TYR A 118 6.29 5.55 -2.26
C TYR A 118 4.93 5.38 -2.97
N VAL A 119 4.88 4.54 -4.01
CA VAL A 119 3.64 4.25 -4.74
C VAL A 119 2.57 3.66 -3.81
N TRP A 120 2.91 2.65 -3.01
CA TRP A 120 1.94 2.00 -2.12
C TRP A 120 1.49 2.89 -0.96
N SER A 121 2.32 3.84 -0.53
CA SER A 121 1.97 4.82 0.51
C SER A 121 0.85 5.78 0.09
N GLN A 122 0.61 5.93 -1.21
CA GLN A 122 -0.50 6.73 -1.73
C GLN A 122 -1.85 6.04 -1.54
N VAL A 123 -1.86 4.72 -1.27
CA VAL A 123 -3.08 3.96 -0.94
C VAL A 123 -3.40 4.10 0.54
N GLU A 124 -2.49 3.68 1.41
CA GLU A 124 -2.68 3.67 2.87
C GLU A 124 -1.32 3.69 3.57
N ALA A 125 -1.15 4.53 4.59
CA ALA A 125 0.16 4.79 5.20
C ALA A 125 0.39 4.05 6.54
N GLY A 126 -0.67 3.74 7.28
CA GLY A 126 -0.63 3.09 8.58
C GLY A 126 -0.05 1.68 8.54
N HIS A 127 -0.46 0.83 7.59
CA HIS A 127 0.09 -0.52 7.43
C HIS A 127 1.56 -0.51 7.02
N LEU A 128 2.08 0.61 6.48
CA LEU A 128 3.49 0.74 6.13
C LEU A 128 4.41 0.93 7.34
N CYS A 129 3.86 1.19 8.52
CA CYS A 129 4.63 1.25 9.77
C CYS A 129 5.39 -0.08 10.03
N PRO A 130 4.72 -1.25 10.16
CA PRO A 130 5.41 -2.53 10.32
C PRO A 130 6.24 -2.92 9.10
N ILE A 131 5.85 -2.52 7.88
CA ILE A 131 6.64 -2.76 6.66
C ILE A 131 8.01 -2.06 6.75
N SER A 132 8.01 -0.80 7.21
CA SER A 132 9.23 -0.02 7.41
C SER A 132 10.07 -0.56 8.55
N MET A 133 9.46 -0.89 9.69
CA MET A 133 10.18 -1.46 10.84
C MET A 133 10.83 -2.81 10.52
N THR A 134 10.21 -3.62 9.66
CA THR A 134 10.78 -4.92 9.24
C THR A 134 11.90 -4.76 8.20
N TYR A 135 11.86 -3.69 7.39
CA TYR A 135 12.93 -3.36 6.47
C TYR A 135 14.16 -2.78 7.18
N ALA A 136 13.97 -1.99 8.24
CA ALA A 136 15.01 -1.22 8.92
C ALA A 136 16.07 -2.08 9.64
#